data_AF-A0A4R1N373-F1
#
_entry.id   AF-A0A4R1N373-F1
#
_cell.length_a   1.000
_cell.length_b   1.000
_cell.length_c   1.000
_cell.angle_alpha   90.00
_cell.angle_beta   90.00
_cell.angle_gamma   90.00
#
_symmetry.space_group_name_H-M   'P 1'
#
loop_
_entity.id
_entity.type
_entity.pdbx_description
1 polymer ?
#
loop_
_entity_poly.entity_id
_entity_poly.type
_entity_poly.pdbx_seq_one_letter_code
_entity_poly.pdbx_strand_id
1 'polypeptide(L)'
;MSDLSPNLDMPFLYPAQAQKHVTHNEALQVLDAVVQLSVAAFNITTPPSAPQAGSTFALGAGASGVWAGQDGMLAHWDGTGWLYVAPKQGWRAWGRAEGELRVFDGSQWLVPSIAELGVNTSADATNRFSVAAEASLLSHEGAGHQLKLNKNSTSDTASLLFQTNWTGHAEMGLAGEDNWSVKVSADGVGWTEALKIDSTSGLVSGAAVQTSANDATPGRLMRADFGYSPANLVAPVIEIGGVPNGGVIERGSNANGEFVRYADGTAEGWASLTLVYANAAKLAETWTYPIALVSGVVVSSAILNVSGLSTSATPSTSDLCSVCAGTISVSSCNFQLFRMTGARNFEAADTAQVRVRVIGRWF
;
A
#
# COMPACT_ATOMS: atom_id res chain seq x y z
N MET A 1 66.73 12.04 -33.74
CA MET A 1 65.47 11.41 -34.18
C MET A 1 65.58 9.95 -33.75
N SER A 2 64.58 9.41 -33.05
CA SER A 2 64.57 7.99 -32.66
C SER A 2 64.45 7.13 -33.92
N ASP A 3 65.06 5.94 -33.92
CA ASP A 3 64.90 4.94 -35.00
C ASP A 3 63.59 4.14 -34.84
N LEU A 4 62.85 4.37 -33.75
CA LEU A 4 61.60 3.70 -33.39
C LEU A 4 60.46 4.69 -33.18
N SER A 5 59.22 4.26 -33.50
CA SER A 5 58.00 4.99 -33.16
C SER A 5 57.72 4.96 -31.64
N PRO A 6 57.09 6.01 -31.07
CA PRO A 6 57.03 6.17 -29.62
C PRO A 6 56.01 5.27 -28.89
N ASN A 7 54.92 4.82 -29.52
CA ASN A 7 53.92 3.98 -28.85
C ASN A 7 54.09 2.48 -29.10
N LEU A 8 54.50 2.11 -30.31
CA LEU A 8 54.52 0.72 -30.78
C LEU A 8 55.93 0.18 -31.06
N ASP A 9 56.98 0.98 -30.83
CA ASP A 9 58.38 0.64 -31.09
C ASP A 9 58.62 0.15 -32.54
N MET A 10 57.89 0.71 -33.52
CA MET A 10 58.03 0.31 -34.92
C MET A 10 59.31 0.90 -35.52
N PRO A 11 60.15 0.08 -36.16
CA PRO A 11 61.40 0.55 -36.74
C PRO A 11 61.17 1.39 -38.00
N PHE A 12 61.79 2.57 -38.04
CA PHE A 12 61.78 3.44 -39.20
C PHE A 12 62.83 3.01 -40.24
N LEU A 13 62.53 3.23 -41.52
CA LEU A 13 63.49 3.03 -42.60
C LEU A 13 64.58 4.11 -42.55
N TYR A 14 65.84 3.70 -42.68
CA TYR A 14 66.96 4.62 -42.74
C TYR A 14 66.92 5.54 -43.98
N PRO A 15 67.46 6.77 -43.88
CA PRO A 15 67.56 7.69 -45.01
C PRO A 15 68.35 7.14 -46.21
N ALA A 16 68.33 7.87 -47.33
CA ALA A 16 69.05 7.57 -48.59
C ALA A 16 68.60 6.30 -49.35
N GLN A 17 67.48 5.69 -49.00
CA GLN A 17 66.84 4.58 -49.72
C GLN A 17 65.90 5.07 -50.85
N ALA A 18 66.40 5.85 -51.81
CA ALA A 18 65.62 6.41 -52.92
C ALA A 18 64.31 7.11 -52.48
N GLN A 19 64.37 7.87 -51.37
CA GLN A 19 63.25 8.61 -50.77
C GLN A 19 62.03 7.77 -50.29
N LYS A 20 62.07 6.43 -50.36
CA LYS A 20 60.98 5.56 -49.87
C LYS A 20 60.74 5.66 -48.36
N HIS A 21 61.79 5.98 -47.61
CA HIS A 21 61.73 6.17 -46.15
C HIS A 21 60.78 7.30 -45.76
N VAL A 22 60.58 8.32 -46.60
CA VAL A 22 59.69 9.44 -46.29
C VAL A 22 58.25 8.96 -46.16
N THR A 23 57.67 8.45 -47.24
CA THR A 23 56.26 8.04 -47.27
C THR A 23 55.96 6.83 -46.40
N HIS A 24 56.92 5.90 -46.26
CA HIS A 24 56.73 4.73 -45.40
C HIS A 24 56.79 5.10 -43.91
N ASN A 25 57.75 5.92 -43.49
CA ASN A 25 57.84 6.33 -42.08
C ASN A 25 56.65 7.21 -41.69
N GLU A 26 56.16 8.09 -42.58
CA GLU A 26 54.90 8.82 -42.37
C GLU A 26 53.72 7.87 -42.13
N ALA A 27 53.61 6.79 -42.92
CA ALA A 27 52.56 5.78 -42.72
C ALA A 27 52.72 5.06 -41.37
N LEU A 28 53.95 4.75 -40.94
CA LEU A 28 54.22 4.16 -39.63
C LEU A 28 53.87 5.12 -38.49
N GLN A 29 54.14 6.42 -38.63
CA GLN A 29 53.73 7.42 -37.63
C GLN A 29 52.20 7.51 -37.50
N VAL A 30 51.46 7.43 -38.61
CA VAL A 30 49.98 7.36 -38.57
C VAL A 30 49.53 6.09 -37.84
N LEU A 31 50.13 4.93 -38.13
CA LEU A 31 49.78 3.68 -37.44
C LEU A 31 50.08 3.75 -35.93
N ASP A 32 51.22 4.33 -35.54
CA ASP A 32 51.60 4.53 -34.14
C ASP A 32 50.60 5.40 -33.36
N ALA A 33 49.99 6.36 -34.05
CA ALA A 33 49.00 7.25 -33.48
C ALA A 33 47.61 6.62 -33.30
N VAL A 34 47.20 5.68 -34.17
CA VAL A 34 45.80 5.23 -34.29
C VAL A 34 45.55 3.76 -33.94
N VAL A 35 46.58 2.91 -33.94
CA VAL A 35 46.42 1.50 -33.53
C VAL A 35 46.30 1.43 -32.01
N GLN A 36 45.31 0.68 -31.51
CA GLN A 36 44.97 0.65 -30.08
C GLN A 36 44.80 2.06 -29.48
N LEU A 37 44.14 2.94 -30.24
CA LEU A 37 44.04 4.38 -29.96
C LEU A 37 43.68 4.66 -28.50
N SER A 38 44.64 5.23 -27.78
CA SER A 38 44.47 5.79 -26.45
C SER A 38 44.81 7.26 -26.50
N VAL A 39 43.82 8.10 -26.18
CA VAL A 39 44.00 9.54 -26.13
C VAL A 39 44.20 9.99 -24.69
N ALA A 40 45.00 11.02 -24.48
CA ALA A 40 45.18 11.62 -23.16
C ALA A 40 43.86 12.14 -22.61
N ALA A 41 43.06 12.82 -23.45
CA ALA A 41 41.72 13.28 -23.16
C ALA A 41 40.98 13.64 -24.47
N PHE A 42 39.66 13.78 -24.38
CA PHE A 42 38.80 14.26 -25.46
C PHE A 42 38.50 15.76 -25.35
N ASN A 43 38.15 16.37 -26.48
CA ASN A 43 37.72 17.76 -26.59
C ASN A 43 38.74 18.79 -26.05
N ILE A 44 40.04 18.46 -26.05
CA ILE A 44 41.07 19.40 -25.61
C ILE A 44 41.34 20.41 -26.73
N THR A 45 41.43 21.69 -26.37
CA THR A 45 41.59 22.80 -27.32
C THR A 45 42.91 23.55 -27.18
N THR A 46 43.71 23.22 -26.17
CA THR A 46 45.00 23.86 -25.89
C THR A 46 46.12 22.82 -25.85
N PRO A 47 47.21 23.02 -26.61
CA PRO A 47 48.34 22.12 -26.58
C PRO A 47 49.03 22.13 -25.21
N PRO A 48 49.47 20.98 -24.68
CA PRO A 48 50.28 20.95 -23.47
C PRO A 48 51.62 21.67 -23.73
N SER A 49 52.16 22.32 -22.70
CA SER A 49 53.45 23.02 -22.80
C SER A 49 54.64 22.06 -22.96
N ALA A 50 54.50 20.81 -22.53
CA ALA A 50 55.51 19.76 -22.63
C ALA A 50 54.85 18.40 -23.00
N PRO A 51 54.44 18.20 -24.26
CA PRO A 51 53.92 16.91 -24.70
C PRO A 51 54.99 15.81 -24.62
N GLN A 52 54.62 14.65 -24.10
CA GLN A 52 55.47 13.46 -24.14
C GLN A 52 55.36 12.79 -25.52
N ALA A 53 56.47 12.31 -26.08
CA ALA A 53 56.43 11.53 -27.32
C ALA A 53 55.46 10.36 -27.19
N GLY A 54 54.64 10.14 -28.22
CA GLY A 54 53.57 9.14 -28.23
C GLY A 54 52.21 9.64 -27.75
N SER A 55 52.15 10.83 -27.14
CA SER A 55 50.88 11.37 -26.64
C SER A 55 49.94 11.76 -27.79
N THR A 56 48.75 11.18 -27.79
CA THR A 56 47.66 11.52 -28.71
C THR A 56 46.55 12.27 -27.95
N PHE A 57 46.00 13.33 -28.54
CA PHE A 57 44.90 14.14 -28.00
C PHE A 57 43.77 14.20 -29.03
N ALA A 58 42.52 14.03 -28.59
CA ALA A 58 41.37 14.28 -29.46
C ALA A 58 40.93 15.73 -29.33
N LEU A 59 41.10 16.51 -30.41
CA LEU A 59 40.90 17.95 -30.38
C LEU A 59 39.42 18.31 -30.41
N GLY A 60 39.04 19.25 -29.54
CA GLY A 60 37.71 19.86 -29.54
C GLY A 60 37.59 21.00 -30.55
N ALA A 61 36.39 21.57 -30.66
CA ALA A 61 36.19 22.81 -31.41
C ALA A 61 36.81 24.02 -30.67
N GLY A 62 37.43 24.92 -31.41
CA GLY A 62 38.19 26.06 -30.88
C GLY A 62 39.64 25.73 -30.53
N ALA A 63 40.25 24.76 -31.22
CA ALA A 63 41.67 24.45 -31.06
C ALA A 63 42.54 25.71 -31.27
N SER A 64 43.56 25.86 -30.43
CA SER A 64 44.32 27.12 -30.31
C SER A 64 45.84 26.88 -30.37
N GLY A 65 46.61 27.96 -30.48
CA GLY A 65 48.06 27.89 -30.58
C GLY A 65 48.49 27.08 -31.81
N VAL A 66 49.41 26.13 -31.64
CA VAL A 66 49.89 25.27 -32.74
C VAL A 66 48.82 24.31 -33.28
N TRP A 67 47.71 24.13 -32.55
CA TRP A 67 46.57 23.30 -32.97
C TRP A 67 45.49 24.11 -33.71
N ALA A 68 45.66 25.42 -33.90
CA ALA A 68 44.67 26.25 -34.57
C ALA A 68 44.33 25.73 -35.99
N GLY A 69 43.03 25.55 -36.26
CA GLY A 69 42.52 25.02 -37.53
C GLY A 69 42.54 23.48 -37.63
N GLN A 70 42.90 22.78 -36.56
CA GLN A 70 42.91 21.30 -36.48
C GLN A 70 41.76 20.76 -35.62
N ASP A 71 40.66 21.51 -35.55
CA ASP A 71 39.45 21.13 -34.80
C ASP A 71 38.95 19.74 -35.21
N GLY A 72 38.64 18.89 -34.23
CA GLY A 72 38.15 17.53 -34.46
C GLY A 72 39.21 16.50 -34.89
N MET A 73 40.47 16.90 -35.08
CA MET A 73 41.57 15.98 -35.40
C MET A 73 42.08 15.25 -34.16
N LEU A 74 42.76 14.13 -34.39
CA LEU A 74 43.67 13.54 -33.41
C LEU A 74 45.05 14.20 -33.56
N ALA A 75 45.53 14.89 -32.53
CA ALA A 75 46.86 15.46 -32.49
C ALA A 75 47.82 14.50 -31.77
N HIS A 76 48.76 13.91 -32.49
CA HIS A 76 49.77 13.01 -31.98
C HIS A 76 51.14 13.69 -31.97
N TRP A 77 51.86 13.62 -30.84
CA TRP A 77 53.20 14.18 -30.73
C TRP A 77 54.26 13.09 -30.91
N ASP A 78 55.07 13.18 -31.98
CA ASP A 78 56.11 12.18 -32.27
C ASP A 78 57.44 12.43 -31.52
N GLY A 79 57.50 13.48 -30.71
CA GLY A 79 58.71 13.96 -30.04
C GLY A 79 59.37 15.18 -30.70
N THR A 80 59.01 15.48 -31.94
CA THR A 80 59.55 16.60 -32.73
C THR A 80 58.48 17.48 -33.35
N GLY A 81 57.32 16.93 -33.68
CA GLY A 81 56.22 17.62 -34.33
C GLY A 81 54.86 17.00 -34.02
N TRP A 82 53.81 17.74 -34.40
CA TRP A 82 52.43 17.29 -34.31
C TRP A 82 51.99 16.65 -35.62
N LEU A 83 51.55 15.39 -35.54
CA LEU A 83 50.82 14.70 -36.59
C LEU A 83 49.32 14.86 -36.33
N TYR A 84 48.58 15.33 -37.33
CA TYR A 84 47.12 15.44 -37.24
C TYR A 84 46.46 14.35 -38.08
N VAL A 85 45.62 13.55 -37.44
CA VAL A 85 44.89 12.46 -38.09
C VAL A 85 43.40 12.69 -37.96
N ALA A 86 42.70 12.75 -39.10
CA ALA A 86 41.25 12.83 -39.12
C ALA A 86 40.63 11.49 -38.69
N PRO A 87 39.88 11.45 -37.57
CA PRO A 87 39.18 10.24 -37.18
C PRO A 87 38.09 9.88 -38.20
N LYS A 88 37.85 8.59 -38.40
CA LYS A 88 36.78 8.10 -39.28
C LYS A 88 35.65 7.50 -38.47
N GLN A 89 34.44 7.53 -39.03
CA GLN A 89 33.26 6.94 -38.39
C GLN A 89 33.54 5.49 -37.97
N GLY A 90 33.17 5.15 -36.73
CA GLY A 90 33.38 3.84 -36.13
C GLY A 90 34.72 3.64 -35.44
N TRP A 91 35.65 4.60 -35.51
CA TRP A 91 36.90 4.55 -34.73
C TRP A 91 36.59 4.56 -33.23
N ARG A 92 37.43 3.86 -32.47
CA ARG A 92 37.31 3.67 -31.02
C ARG A 92 38.55 4.22 -30.34
N ALA A 93 38.36 4.95 -29.26
CA ALA A 93 39.46 5.51 -28.48
C ALA A 93 39.18 5.39 -26.99
N TRP A 94 40.19 5.00 -26.21
CA TRP A 94 40.15 5.05 -24.75
C TRP A 94 40.67 6.41 -24.27
N GLY A 95 39.83 7.18 -23.57
CA GLY A 95 40.21 8.45 -22.94
C GLY A 95 40.83 8.19 -21.58
N ARG A 96 42.12 8.49 -21.41
CA ARG A 96 42.82 8.23 -20.14
C ARG A 96 42.33 9.14 -19.01
N ALA A 97 42.01 10.40 -19.31
CA ALA A 97 41.48 11.33 -18.32
C ALA A 97 40.04 10.98 -17.91
N GLU A 98 39.22 10.55 -18.86
CA GLU A 98 37.81 10.22 -18.65
C GLU A 98 37.59 8.81 -18.09
N GLY A 99 38.52 7.88 -18.36
CA GLY A 99 38.38 6.47 -17.96
C GLY A 99 37.30 5.73 -18.74
N GLU A 100 37.04 6.12 -19.99
CA GLU A 100 35.95 5.58 -20.80
C GLU A 100 36.33 5.35 -22.27
N LEU A 101 35.56 4.46 -22.92
CA LEU A 101 35.64 4.21 -24.35
C LEU A 101 34.68 5.15 -25.09
N ARG A 102 35.16 5.82 -26.14
CA ARG A 102 34.31 6.55 -27.09
C ARG A 102 34.42 6.01 -28.50
N VAL A 103 33.33 6.14 -29.26
CA VAL A 103 33.25 5.86 -30.69
C VAL A 103 33.05 7.16 -31.45
N PHE A 104 33.81 7.37 -32.52
CA PHE A 104 33.60 8.52 -33.40
C PHE A 104 32.40 8.27 -34.32
N ASP A 105 31.38 9.11 -34.26
CA ASP A 105 30.13 8.93 -35.03
C ASP A 105 30.20 9.47 -36.47
N GLY A 106 31.33 10.10 -36.82
CA GLY A 106 31.53 10.84 -38.08
C GLY A 106 31.63 12.36 -37.89
N SER A 107 31.27 12.85 -36.69
CA SER A 107 31.31 14.27 -36.31
C SER A 107 31.96 14.49 -34.94
N GLN A 108 31.69 13.63 -33.97
CA GLN A 108 32.16 13.78 -32.58
C GLN A 108 32.42 12.41 -31.93
N TRP A 109 33.19 12.43 -30.86
CA TRP A 109 33.45 11.25 -30.02
C TRP A 109 32.35 11.09 -28.97
N LEU A 110 31.60 10.01 -29.05
CA LEU A 110 30.47 9.71 -28.16
C LEU A 110 30.74 8.48 -27.30
N VAL A 111 30.19 8.48 -26.09
CA VAL A 111 30.08 7.26 -25.27
C VAL A 111 29.01 6.36 -25.91
N PRO A 112 29.33 5.09 -26.23
CA PRO A 112 28.36 4.19 -26.83
C PRO A 112 27.16 3.95 -25.90
N SER A 113 25.93 4.18 -26.39
CA SER A 113 24.73 3.78 -25.67
C SER A 113 24.44 2.30 -25.88
N ILE A 114 24.08 1.58 -24.81
CA ILE A 114 23.62 0.19 -24.92
C ILE A 114 22.13 0.22 -25.26
N ALA A 115 21.78 -0.19 -26.49
CA ALA A 115 20.39 -0.20 -26.93
C ALA A 115 19.58 -1.38 -26.37
N GLU A 116 20.23 -2.53 -26.22
CA GLU A 116 19.69 -3.79 -25.76
C GLU A 116 20.73 -4.47 -24.86
N LEU A 117 20.31 -4.96 -23.70
CA LEU A 117 21.19 -5.64 -22.75
C LEU A 117 20.55 -6.95 -22.29
N GLY A 118 21.15 -8.06 -22.72
CA GLY A 118 20.78 -9.40 -22.32
C GLY A 118 21.80 -10.00 -21.34
N VAL A 119 21.32 -10.55 -20.22
CA VAL A 119 22.12 -11.33 -19.27
C VAL A 119 21.66 -12.77 -19.34
N ASN A 120 22.49 -13.67 -19.87
CA ASN A 120 22.18 -15.10 -20.14
C ASN A 120 20.97 -15.36 -21.06
N THR A 121 20.44 -14.33 -21.71
CA THR A 121 19.37 -14.40 -22.71
C THR A 121 19.54 -13.26 -23.71
N SER A 122 18.91 -13.35 -24.87
CA SER A 122 18.83 -12.22 -25.81
C SER A 122 17.83 -11.18 -25.30
N ALA A 123 18.20 -9.90 -25.46
CA ALA A 123 17.27 -8.79 -25.40
C ALA A 123 16.68 -8.54 -26.81
N ASP A 124 15.58 -7.79 -26.88
CA ASP A 124 14.90 -7.45 -28.13
C ASP A 124 14.28 -6.04 -28.05
N ALA A 125 13.64 -5.60 -29.14
CA ALA A 125 13.05 -4.26 -29.24
C ALA A 125 11.91 -4.00 -28.23
N THR A 126 11.29 -5.04 -27.68
CA THR A 126 10.28 -4.98 -26.62
C THR A 126 10.94 -5.10 -25.24
N ASN A 127 11.71 -6.16 -25.01
CA ASN A 127 12.45 -6.44 -23.78
C ASN A 127 13.91 -5.98 -23.94
N ARG A 128 14.11 -4.66 -23.89
CA ARG A 128 15.44 -4.06 -24.11
C ARG A 128 16.42 -4.35 -22.97
N PHE A 129 15.93 -4.74 -21.80
CA PHE A 129 16.73 -5.31 -20.73
C PHE A 129 16.13 -6.66 -20.33
N SER A 130 16.85 -7.74 -20.63
CA SER A 130 16.40 -9.11 -20.40
C SER A 130 17.38 -9.87 -19.53
N VAL A 131 16.89 -10.55 -18.50
CA VAL A 131 17.71 -11.31 -17.56
C VAL A 131 17.16 -12.72 -17.40
N ALA A 132 17.98 -13.73 -17.71
CA ALA A 132 17.70 -15.13 -17.43
C ALA A 132 18.69 -15.64 -16.36
N ALA A 133 18.35 -15.44 -15.10
CA ALA A 133 19.18 -15.81 -13.96
C ALA A 133 18.33 -16.28 -12.79
N GLU A 134 18.95 -16.89 -11.78
CA GLU A 134 18.27 -17.29 -10.54
C GLU A 134 17.73 -16.08 -9.76
N ALA A 135 18.39 -14.91 -9.87
CA ALA A 135 17.97 -13.67 -9.22
C ALA A 135 18.43 -12.42 -9.98
N SER A 136 17.67 -11.34 -9.83
CA SER A 136 18.02 -9.98 -10.27
C SER A 136 18.01 -9.05 -9.07
N LEU A 137 19.17 -8.53 -8.67
CA LEU A 137 19.29 -7.58 -7.54
C LEU A 137 19.30 -6.14 -8.05
N LEU A 138 18.35 -5.34 -7.58
CA LEU A 138 18.32 -3.89 -7.74
C LEU A 138 18.52 -3.26 -6.36
N SER A 139 19.66 -2.63 -6.14
CA SER A 139 20.07 -2.12 -4.82
C SER A 139 20.26 -0.61 -4.81
N HIS A 140 20.37 -0.04 -3.61
CA HIS A 140 20.55 1.38 -3.35
C HIS A 140 22.04 1.72 -3.15
N GLU A 141 22.36 3.01 -3.30
CA GLU A 141 23.65 3.60 -2.95
C GLU A 141 23.38 4.66 -1.86
N GLY A 142 23.05 4.20 -0.65
CA GLY A 142 22.68 5.07 0.48
C GLY A 142 21.17 5.19 0.73
N ALA A 143 20.57 6.36 0.48
CA ALA A 143 19.27 6.71 1.06
C ALA A 143 18.04 5.96 0.50
N GLY A 144 18.13 5.30 -0.66
CA GLY A 144 17.03 4.50 -1.21
C GLY A 144 17.20 4.08 -2.67
N HIS A 145 16.23 3.32 -3.18
CA HIS A 145 16.11 2.87 -4.58
C HIS A 145 14.64 2.98 -5.03
N GLN A 146 14.39 3.33 -6.29
CA GLN A 146 13.04 3.49 -6.84
C GLN A 146 12.92 2.85 -8.22
N LEU A 147 11.82 2.14 -8.44
CA LEU A 147 11.37 1.74 -9.77
C LEU A 147 10.19 2.63 -10.18
N LYS A 148 10.35 3.35 -11.29
CA LYS A 148 9.31 4.20 -11.86
C LYS A 148 8.75 3.50 -13.09
N LEU A 149 7.53 2.98 -12.96
CA LEU A 149 6.79 2.35 -14.06
C LEU A 149 5.76 3.37 -14.55
N ASN A 150 5.97 3.90 -15.75
CA ASN A 150 5.12 4.95 -16.32
C ASN A 150 4.38 4.42 -17.55
N LYS A 151 3.09 4.74 -17.65
CA LYS A 151 2.25 4.46 -18.83
C LYS A 151 1.93 5.76 -19.55
N ASN A 152 1.65 5.67 -20.85
CA ASN A 152 1.45 6.84 -21.72
C ASN A 152 0.03 7.45 -21.57
N SER A 153 -0.97 6.63 -21.26
CA SER A 153 -2.36 7.03 -21.07
C SER A 153 -3.06 6.21 -19.98
N THR A 154 -4.24 6.67 -19.52
CA THR A 154 -5.03 5.98 -18.49
C THR A 154 -5.42 4.56 -18.89
N SER A 155 -5.69 4.29 -20.17
CA SER A 155 -6.06 2.95 -20.65
C SER A 155 -4.88 2.00 -20.82
N ASP A 156 -3.65 2.50 -20.75
CA ASP A 156 -2.45 1.68 -20.88
C ASP A 156 -2.15 0.93 -19.58
N THR A 157 -1.11 0.08 -19.61
CA THR A 157 -0.68 -0.74 -18.48
C THR A 157 0.74 -0.39 -18.04
N ALA A 158 0.90 -0.18 -16.73
CA ALA A 158 2.20 -0.13 -16.04
C ALA A 158 2.12 -1.04 -14.82
N SER A 159 2.72 -2.22 -14.91
CA SER A 159 2.50 -3.32 -13.96
C SER A 159 3.73 -4.23 -13.81
N LEU A 160 3.64 -5.11 -12.82
CA LEU A 160 4.49 -6.28 -12.67
C LEU A 160 3.64 -7.53 -12.96
N LEU A 161 4.02 -8.29 -13.98
CA LEU A 161 3.34 -9.51 -14.42
C LEU A 161 4.12 -10.74 -13.94
N PHE A 162 3.44 -11.62 -13.21
CA PHE A 162 3.99 -12.87 -12.68
C PHE A 162 3.51 -14.04 -13.55
N GLN A 163 4.46 -14.85 -14.02
CA GLN A 163 4.19 -15.89 -15.01
C GLN A 163 4.74 -17.26 -14.62
N THR A 164 4.15 -18.32 -15.16
CA THR A 164 4.73 -19.67 -15.21
C THR A 164 4.70 -20.16 -16.65
N ASN A 165 5.85 -20.56 -17.19
CA ASN A 165 5.98 -21.03 -18.57
C ASN A 165 5.29 -20.10 -19.60
N TRP A 166 5.53 -18.79 -19.48
CA TRP A 166 4.98 -17.73 -20.34
C TRP A 166 3.46 -17.48 -20.20
N THR A 167 2.77 -18.16 -19.27
CA THR A 167 1.38 -17.87 -18.93
C THR A 167 1.31 -16.90 -17.74
N GLY A 168 0.59 -15.79 -17.89
CA GLY A 168 0.34 -14.83 -16.82
C GLY A 168 -0.64 -15.36 -15.78
N HIS A 169 -0.31 -15.23 -14.50
CA HIS A 169 -1.16 -15.72 -13.39
C HIS A 169 -1.53 -14.65 -12.37
N ALA A 170 -0.67 -13.65 -12.18
CA ALA A 170 -0.96 -12.50 -11.35
C ALA A 170 -0.33 -11.26 -11.97
N GLU A 171 -1.00 -10.12 -11.82
CA GLU A 171 -0.52 -8.83 -12.29
C GLU A 171 -0.86 -7.77 -11.24
N MET A 172 0.10 -6.92 -10.89
CA MET A 172 -0.14 -5.80 -9.97
C MET A 172 0.38 -4.49 -10.53
N GLY A 173 -0.41 -3.42 -10.42
CA GLY A 173 -0.06 -2.10 -10.94
C GLY A 173 -1.26 -1.31 -11.46
N LEU A 174 -0.99 -0.38 -12.38
CA LEU A 174 -1.99 0.41 -13.08
C LEU A 174 -2.34 -0.30 -14.38
N ALA A 175 -3.35 -1.18 -14.36
CA ALA A 175 -3.66 -2.09 -15.46
C ALA A 175 -4.98 -1.69 -16.16
N GLY A 176 -4.90 -0.84 -17.19
CA GLY A 176 -6.06 -0.39 -17.96
C GLY A 176 -6.86 0.77 -17.32
N GLU A 177 -6.43 1.24 -16.15
CA GLU A 177 -6.97 2.40 -15.43
C GLU A 177 -5.91 2.99 -14.48
N ASP A 178 -6.20 4.13 -13.86
CA ASP A 178 -5.27 4.83 -12.93
C ASP A 178 -5.38 4.36 -11.48
N ASN A 179 -6.29 3.43 -11.21
CA ASN A 179 -6.41 2.76 -9.91
C ASN A 179 -5.38 1.62 -9.82
N TRP A 180 -4.74 1.50 -8.66
CA TRP A 180 -3.85 0.36 -8.42
C TRP A 180 -4.68 -0.89 -8.16
N SER A 181 -4.33 -1.98 -8.83
CA SER A 181 -5.07 -3.25 -8.75
C SER A 181 -4.15 -4.45 -8.63
N VAL A 182 -4.72 -5.55 -8.14
CA VAL A 182 -4.18 -6.91 -8.24
C VAL A 182 -5.17 -7.75 -9.02
N LYS A 183 -4.73 -8.25 -10.18
CA LYS A 183 -5.51 -9.14 -11.04
C LYS A 183 -4.89 -10.53 -11.02
N VAL A 184 -5.73 -11.56 -11.06
CA VAL A 184 -5.30 -12.96 -11.13
C VAL A 184 -5.96 -13.68 -12.29
N SER A 185 -5.27 -14.65 -12.86
CA SER A 185 -5.75 -15.46 -13.96
C SER A 185 -5.32 -16.92 -13.83
N ALA A 186 -6.23 -17.83 -14.14
CA ALA A 186 -5.91 -19.26 -14.18
C ALA A 186 -5.14 -19.63 -15.47
N ASP A 187 -5.38 -18.91 -16.57
CA ASP A 187 -4.98 -19.28 -17.93
C ASP A 187 -4.22 -18.18 -18.69
N GLY A 188 -4.04 -17.00 -18.09
CA GLY A 188 -3.43 -15.83 -18.72
C GLY A 188 -4.34 -15.07 -19.69
N VAL A 189 -5.59 -15.49 -19.84
CA VAL A 189 -6.57 -14.89 -20.77
C VAL A 189 -7.72 -14.26 -19.99
N GLY A 190 -8.36 -15.02 -19.10
CA GLY A 190 -9.42 -14.53 -18.23
C GLY A 190 -8.86 -13.92 -16.96
N TRP A 191 -8.99 -12.61 -16.81
CA TRP A 191 -8.46 -11.88 -15.65
C TRP A 191 -9.57 -11.48 -14.68
N THR A 192 -9.37 -11.80 -13.40
CA THR A 192 -10.23 -11.36 -12.30
C THR A 192 -9.51 -10.27 -11.52
N GLU A 193 -10.12 -9.09 -11.42
CA GLU A 193 -9.67 -8.04 -10.50
C GLU A 193 -10.02 -8.43 -9.06
N ALA A 194 -9.05 -9.03 -8.37
CA ALA A 194 -9.23 -9.50 -7.01
C ALA A 194 -9.30 -8.31 -6.03
N LEU A 195 -8.41 -7.34 -6.20
CA LEU A 195 -8.34 -6.12 -5.40
C LEU A 195 -8.14 -4.91 -6.29
N LYS A 196 -8.80 -3.81 -5.94
CA LYS A 196 -8.60 -2.48 -6.52
C LYS A 196 -8.66 -1.43 -5.43
N ILE A 197 -7.73 -0.47 -5.48
CA ILE A 197 -7.72 0.70 -4.62
C ILE A 197 -8.10 1.90 -5.47
N ASP A 198 -9.21 2.53 -5.13
CA ASP A 198 -9.65 3.76 -5.79
C ASP A 198 -8.68 4.90 -5.47
N SER A 199 -8.13 5.53 -6.51
CA SER A 199 -7.06 6.54 -6.39
C SER A 199 -7.54 7.86 -5.76
N THR A 200 -8.85 8.12 -5.74
CA THR A 200 -9.43 9.34 -5.16
C THR A 200 -9.78 9.16 -3.68
N SER A 201 -10.42 8.05 -3.34
CA SER A 201 -10.94 7.78 -1.99
C SER A 201 -10.02 6.91 -1.13
N GLY A 202 -9.09 6.17 -1.74
CA GLY A 202 -8.25 5.19 -1.06
C GLY A 202 -9.00 3.92 -0.62
N LEU A 203 -10.26 3.75 -1.02
CA LEU A 203 -11.08 2.60 -0.62
C LEU A 203 -10.79 1.37 -1.47
N VAL A 204 -10.85 0.20 -0.84
CA VAL A 204 -10.59 -1.09 -1.48
C VAL A 204 -11.89 -1.74 -1.97
N SER A 205 -11.86 -2.29 -3.18
CA SER A 205 -12.93 -3.08 -3.81
C SER A 205 -12.33 -4.25 -4.58
N GLY A 206 -13.16 -5.03 -5.29
CA GLY A 206 -12.72 -6.15 -6.13
C GLY A 206 -13.47 -7.44 -5.82
N ALA A 207 -13.24 -8.48 -6.63
CA ALA A 207 -13.94 -9.76 -6.51
C ALA A 207 -13.67 -10.48 -5.17
N ALA A 208 -12.55 -10.15 -4.50
CA ALA A 208 -12.16 -10.69 -3.20
C ALA A 208 -12.64 -9.83 -2.01
N VAL A 209 -13.46 -8.78 -2.22
CA VAL A 209 -13.94 -7.88 -1.16
C VAL A 209 -15.47 -7.92 -1.12
N GLN A 210 -16.06 -7.84 0.07
CA GLN A 210 -17.52 -7.78 0.19
C GLN A 210 -18.13 -6.63 -0.61
N THR A 211 -19.21 -6.90 -1.33
CA THR A 211 -19.91 -5.88 -2.15
C THR A 211 -21.14 -5.28 -1.47
N SER A 212 -21.66 -5.92 -0.41
CA SER A 212 -22.81 -5.46 0.36
C SER A 212 -22.78 -5.98 1.79
N ALA A 213 -23.61 -5.41 2.67
CA ALA A 213 -23.70 -5.83 4.08
C ALA A 213 -24.12 -7.30 4.26
N ASN A 214 -24.85 -7.86 3.29
CA ASN A 214 -25.31 -9.25 3.30
C ASN A 214 -24.38 -10.21 2.53
N ASP A 215 -23.24 -9.72 2.03
CA ASP A 215 -22.30 -10.54 1.28
C ASP A 215 -21.52 -11.47 2.21
N ALA A 216 -22.04 -12.68 2.39
CA ALA A 216 -21.40 -13.74 3.17
C ALA A 216 -20.59 -14.72 2.30
N THR A 217 -20.15 -14.30 1.10
CA THR A 217 -19.41 -15.18 0.19
C THR A 217 -18.10 -15.65 0.85
N PRO A 218 -17.88 -16.98 1.00
CA PRO A 218 -16.66 -17.49 1.62
C PRO A 218 -15.40 -17.03 0.88
N GLY A 219 -14.36 -16.65 1.64
CA GLY A 219 -13.07 -16.24 1.11
C GLY A 219 -12.95 -14.75 0.76
N ARG A 220 -14.03 -13.96 0.83
CA ARG A 220 -13.94 -12.50 0.67
C ARG A 220 -13.45 -11.81 1.94
N LEU A 221 -12.71 -10.72 1.76
CA LEU A 221 -12.33 -9.79 2.81
C LEU A 221 -13.56 -9.00 3.27
N MET A 222 -13.73 -8.91 4.59
CA MET A 222 -14.80 -8.14 5.21
C MET A 222 -14.51 -6.63 5.14
N ARG A 223 -15.49 -5.83 4.74
CA ARG A 223 -15.34 -4.36 4.77
C ARG A 223 -15.69 -3.81 6.16
N ALA A 224 -15.01 -2.74 6.57
CA ALA A 224 -15.19 -2.16 7.91
C ALA A 224 -16.60 -1.62 8.18
N ASP A 225 -17.32 -1.17 7.14
CA ASP A 225 -18.71 -0.71 7.24
C ASP A 225 -19.72 -1.86 7.37
N PHE A 226 -19.32 -3.08 7.04
CA PHE A 226 -20.13 -4.29 7.23
C PHE A 226 -19.65 -5.11 8.44
N GLY A 227 -18.41 -4.89 8.87
CA GLY A 227 -17.73 -5.54 9.98
C GLY A 227 -18.32 -5.22 11.34
N TYR A 228 -18.50 -6.24 12.18
CA TYR A 228 -18.65 -6.02 13.61
C TYR A 228 -17.29 -5.75 14.25
N SER A 229 -17.22 -4.66 15.01
CA SER A 229 -16.02 -4.14 15.66
C SER A 229 -16.39 -3.50 17.01
N PRO A 230 -15.43 -3.08 17.84
CA PRO A 230 -15.74 -2.31 19.04
C PRO A 230 -16.61 -1.06 18.80
N ALA A 231 -16.61 -0.52 17.58
CA ALA A 231 -17.40 0.65 17.21
C ALA A 231 -18.91 0.38 17.08
N ASN A 232 -19.33 -0.87 16.86
CA ASN A 232 -20.75 -1.22 16.65
C ASN A 232 -21.21 -2.45 17.45
N LEU A 233 -20.32 -3.12 18.18
CA LEU A 233 -20.70 -4.21 19.08
C LEU A 233 -21.60 -3.71 20.21
N VAL A 234 -21.23 -2.60 20.84
CA VAL A 234 -22.06 -1.89 21.83
C VAL A 234 -22.41 -0.51 21.29
N ALA A 235 -23.59 -0.38 20.70
CA ALA A 235 -24.06 0.81 19.98
C ALA A 235 -25.60 0.87 19.97
N PRO A 236 -26.23 2.00 19.60
CA PRO A 236 -27.69 2.06 19.44
C PRO A 236 -28.17 0.97 18.48
N VAL A 237 -29.10 0.15 18.93
CA VAL A 237 -29.64 -0.95 18.12
C VAL A 237 -30.95 -0.47 17.50
N ILE A 238 -30.97 -0.38 16.18
CA ILE A 238 -32.11 0.10 15.40
C ILE A 238 -32.39 -0.90 14.28
N GLU A 239 -33.66 -1.16 14.03
CA GLU A 239 -34.16 -1.91 12.89
C GLU A 239 -35.16 -1.03 12.14
N ILE A 240 -35.00 -0.94 10.82
CA ILE A 240 -35.97 -0.28 9.94
C ILE A 240 -36.30 -1.26 8.81
N GLY A 241 -37.49 -1.88 8.89
CA GLY A 241 -38.06 -2.65 7.80
C GLY A 241 -37.29 -3.92 7.46
N GLY A 242 -36.83 -4.66 8.48
CA GLY A 242 -36.03 -5.87 8.34
C GLY A 242 -34.51 -5.64 8.39
N VAL A 243 -34.06 -4.38 8.40
CA VAL A 243 -32.64 -4.03 8.21
C VAL A 243 -32.06 -3.44 9.49
N PRO A 244 -31.12 -4.14 10.16
CA PRO A 244 -30.44 -3.61 11.33
C PRO A 244 -29.42 -2.52 10.92
N ASN A 245 -29.21 -1.52 11.78
CA ASN A 245 -28.24 -0.45 11.57
C ASN A 245 -26.77 -0.85 11.83
N GLY A 246 -26.51 -2.12 12.18
CA GLY A 246 -25.18 -2.64 12.52
C GLY A 246 -24.85 -2.64 14.02
N GLY A 247 -25.67 -2.03 14.89
CA GLY A 247 -25.54 -2.16 16.34
C GLY A 247 -25.97 -3.55 16.81
N VAL A 248 -25.16 -4.22 17.65
CA VAL A 248 -25.48 -5.57 18.16
C VAL A 248 -26.15 -5.52 19.53
N ILE A 249 -25.60 -4.70 20.44
CA ILE A 249 -26.05 -4.56 21.83
C ILE A 249 -26.17 -3.08 22.18
N GLU A 250 -27.35 -2.63 22.61
CA GLU A 250 -27.54 -1.29 23.18
C GLU A 250 -27.65 -1.42 24.70
N ARG A 251 -26.94 -0.59 25.46
CA ARG A 251 -27.06 -0.48 26.91
C ARG A 251 -27.44 0.95 27.26
N GLY A 252 -28.42 1.13 28.13
CA GLY A 252 -28.83 2.46 28.55
C GLY A 252 -29.53 2.48 29.90
N SER A 253 -29.77 3.69 30.40
CA SER A 253 -30.49 3.94 31.64
C SER A 253 -31.30 5.23 31.54
N ASN A 254 -32.43 5.28 32.22
CA ASN A 254 -33.22 6.50 32.41
C ASN A 254 -33.87 6.49 33.81
N ALA A 255 -34.75 7.45 34.09
CA ALA A 255 -35.44 7.55 35.38
C ALA A 255 -36.25 6.30 35.75
N ASN A 256 -36.58 5.46 34.78
CA ASN A 256 -37.37 4.25 34.96
C ASN A 256 -36.50 2.98 35.11
N GLY A 257 -35.17 3.07 35.04
CA GLY A 257 -34.28 1.92 35.21
C GLY A 257 -33.23 1.77 34.12
N GLU A 258 -32.65 0.58 34.03
CA GLU A 258 -31.61 0.20 33.08
C GLU A 258 -32.17 -0.77 32.04
N PHE A 259 -31.57 -0.82 30.85
CA PHE A 259 -32.02 -1.71 29.78
C PHE A 259 -30.89 -2.23 28.88
N VAL A 260 -31.21 -3.30 28.14
CA VAL A 260 -30.48 -3.81 26.98
C VAL A 260 -31.42 -3.98 25.81
N ARG A 261 -30.97 -3.60 24.61
CA ARG A 261 -31.54 -4.12 23.35
C ARG A 261 -30.52 -4.99 22.64
N TYR A 262 -30.99 -6.04 22.00
CA TYR A 262 -30.23 -6.91 21.14
C TYR A 262 -30.74 -6.78 19.70
N ALA A 263 -29.84 -6.92 18.73
CA ALA A 263 -30.15 -6.84 17.30
C ALA A 263 -31.17 -7.88 16.81
N ASP A 264 -31.35 -8.97 17.55
CA ASP A 264 -32.36 -10.00 17.26
C ASP A 264 -33.80 -9.57 17.62
N GLY A 265 -33.98 -8.37 18.16
CA GLY A 265 -35.26 -7.83 18.62
C GLY A 265 -35.55 -8.07 20.10
N THR A 266 -34.71 -8.80 20.81
CA THR A 266 -34.86 -9.01 22.26
C THR A 266 -34.52 -7.74 23.02
N ALA A 267 -35.34 -7.41 24.00
CA ALA A 267 -35.09 -6.33 24.94
C ALA A 267 -35.28 -6.80 26.38
N GLU A 268 -34.45 -6.26 27.26
CA GLU A 268 -34.51 -6.50 28.69
C GLU A 268 -34.42 -5.17 29.44
N GLY A 269 -35.25 -4.98 30.46
CA GLY A 269 -35.16 -3.85 31.37
C GLY A 269 -35.16 -4.31 32.82
N TRP A 270 -34.53 -3.56 33.72
CA TRP A 270 -34.59 -3.81 35.16
C TRP A 270 -34.51 -2.52 35.97
N ALA A 271 -35.12 -2.53 37.17
CA ALA A 271 -35.15 -1.36 38.03
C ALA A 271 -35.27 -1.66 39.52
N SER A 272 -34.97 -0.61 40.29
CA SER A 272 -35.28 -0.38 41.70
C SER A 272 -36.70 0.09 41.96
N LEU A 273 -37.64 -0.68 42.51
CA LEU A 273 -38.98 -0.14 42.81
C LEU A 273 -39.31 -0.21 44.30
N THR A 274 -40.02 0.79 44.80
CA THR A 274 -40.62 0.78 46.14
C THR A 274 -42.12 0.62 45.97
N LEU A 275 -42.66 -0.52 46.39
CA LEU A 275 -44.09 -0.72 46.50
C LEU A 275 -44.61 0.08 47.68
N VAL A 276 -45.73 0.79 47.50
CA VAL A 276 -46.35 1.61 48.53
C VAL A 276 -47.74 1.09 48.88
N TYR A 277 -48.28 1.55 50.00
CA TYR A 277 -49.61 1.15 50.46
C TYR A 277 -50.69 1.45 49.42
N ALA A 278 -51.33 0.39 48.91
CA ALA A 278 -52.48 0.52 48.02
C ALA A 278 -53.79 0.30 48.77
N ASN A 279 -53.84 -0.72 49.62
CA ASN A 279 -54.91 -0.97 50.59
C ASN A 279 -54.46 -1.97 51.65
N ALA A 280 -55.31 -2.24 52.63
CA ALA A 280 -55.05 -3.15 53.75
C ALA A 280 -54.58 -4.57 53.35
N ALA A 281 -54.85 -5.00 52.11
CA ALA A 281 -54.46 -6.33 51.63
C ALA A 281 -53.16 -6.33 50.80
N LYS A 282 -52.68 -5.19 50.30
CA LYS A 282 -51.51 -5.16 49.41
C LYS A 282 -50.73 -3.84 49.38
N LEU A 283 -49.43 -3.98 49.11
CA LEU A 283 -48.61 -2.91 48.55
C LEU A 283 -48.58 -3.06 47.03
N ALA A 284 -48.57 -1.96 46.29
CA ALA A 284 -48.47 -1.98 44.85
C ALA A 284 -47.77 -0.74 44.30
N GLU A 285 -47.16 -0.88 43.13
CA GLU A 285 -46.62 0.24 42.37
C GLU A 285 -46.61 -0.12 40.89
N THR A 286 -46.80 0.88 40.02
CA THR A 286 -46.74 0.68 38.58
C THR A 286 -45.37 1.08 38.07
N TRP A 287 -44.63 0.11 37.55
CA TRP A 287 -43.37 0.37 36.89
C TRP A 287 -43.60 0.66 35.41
N THR A 288 -43.29 1.88 34.99
CA THR A 288 -43.09 2.19 33.57
C THR A 288 -41.75 1.60 33.14
N TYR A 289 -41.68 0.85 32.05
CA TYR A 289 -40.42 0.26 31.60
C TYR A 289 -39.43 1.34 31.12
N PRO A 290 -38.11 1.12 31.30
CA PRO A 290 -37.09 2.01 30.75
C PRO A 290 -36.95 1.90 29.22
N ILE A 291 -37.67 0.97 28.60
CA ILE A 291 -37.65 0.70 27.17
C ILE A 291 -39.09 0.44 26.67
N ALA A 292 -39.42 0.97 25.49
CA ALA A 292 -40.64 0.61 24.79
C ALA A 292 -40.53 -0.81 24.22
N LEU A 293 -41.55 -1.63 24.48
CA LEU A 293 -41.73 -2.94 23.87
C LEU A 293 -42.86 -2.88 22.83
N VAL A 294 -42.91 -3.87 21.95
CA VAL A 294 -44.00 -4.06 20.99
C VAL A 294 -44.90 -5.23 21.38
N SER A 295 -46.02 -5.37 20.68
CA SER A 295 -47.00 -6.44 20.92
C SER A 295 -46.35 -7.83 20.85
N GLY A 296 -46.58 -8.65 21.86
CA GLY A 296 -45.96 -9.97 21.99
C GLY A 296 -45.96 -10.47 23.43
N VAL A 297 -45.22 -11.54 23.68
CA VAL A 297 -45.03 -12.07 25.05
C VAL A 297 -44.12 -11.11 25.82
N VAL A 298 -44.68 -10.47 26.85
CA VAL A 298 -43.94 -9.63 27.80
C VAL A 298 -43.84 -10.40 29.11
N VAL A 299 -42.62 -10.70 29.54
CA VAL A 299 -42.36 -11.39 30.80
C VAL A 299 -41.90 -10.38 31.83
N SER A 300 -42.80 -10.05 32.77
CA SER A 300 -42.51 -9.14 33.88
C SER A 300 -42.42 -9.92 35.18
N SER A 301 -41.31 -9.74 35.89
CA SER A 301 -40.99 -10.46 37.11
C SER A 301 -40.43 -9.51 38.16
N ALA A 302 -40.64 -9.85 39.43
CA ALA A 302 -40.13 -9.07 40.55
C ALA A 302 -39.68 -10.00 41.66
N ILE A 303 -38.63 -9.60 42.36
CA ILE A 303 -38.12 -10.28 43.56
C ILE A 303 -38.13 -9.28 44.71
N LEU A 304 -38.70 -9.70 45.84
CA LEU A 304 -38.73 -8.91 47.07
C LEU A 304 -37.31 -8.76 47.64
N ASN A 305 -36.89 -7.52 47.90
CA ASN A 305 -35.72 -7.25 48.73
C ASN A 305 -36.16 -7.25 50.20
N VAL A 306 -36.06 -8.41 50.86
CA VAL A 306 -36.49 -8.60 52.25
C VAL A 306 -35.76 -7.66 53.22
N SER A 307 -34.52 -7.27 52.91
CA SER A 307 -33.76 -6.30 53.72
C SER A 307 -34.30 -4.87 53.63
N GLY A 308 -35.10 -4.57 52.60
CA GLY A 308 -35.76 -3.29 52.39
C GLY A 308 -37.19 -3.23 52.94
N LEU A 309 -37.67 -4.28 53.63
CA LEU A 309 -38.86 -4.20 54.46
C LEU A 309 -38.48 -3.46 55.75
N SER A 310 -39.23 -2.42 56.14
CA SER A 310 -38.91 -1.66 57.36
C SER A 310 -38.89 -2.60 58.58
N THR A 311 -38.06 -2.30 59.59
CA THR A 311 -37.85 -3.13 60.79
C THR A 311 -39.08 -3.25 61.72
N SER A 312 -40.27 -2.87 61.25
CA SER A 312 -41.57 -3.09 61.89
C SER A 312 -42.72 -3.18 60.87
N ALA A 313 -42.42 -3.49 59.60
CA ALA A 313 -43.44 -3.56 58.55
C ALA A 313 -44.52 -4.58 58.91
N THR A 314 -45.77 -4.14 58.87
CA THR A 314 -46.93 -5.02 59.00
C THR A 314 -47.42 -5.42 57.60
N PRO A 315 -47.71 -6.70 57.33
CA PRO A 315 -47.44 -7.87 58.15
C PRO A 315 -45.98 -8.33 58.08
N SER A 316 -45.63 -9.28 58.96
CA SER A 316 -44.28 -9.84 59.02
C SER A 316 -43.88 -10.53 57.70
N THR A 317 -42.58 -10.71 57.45
CA THR A 317 -42.08 -11.35 56.23
C THR A 317 -42.59 -12.78 56.01
N SER A 318 -42.91 -13.51 57.09
CA SER A 318 -43.50 -14.86 57.03
C SER A 318 -44.96 -14.87 56.61
N ASP A 319 -45.65 -13.73 56.68
CA ASP A 319 -47.06 -13.57 56.37
C ASP A 319 -47.30 -12.92 55.00
N LEU A 320 -46.26 -12.84 54.17
CA LEU A 320 -46.29 -12.27 52.83
C LEU A 320 -46.38 -13.35 51.75
N CYS A 321 -47.13 -13.06 50.70
CA CYS A 321 -47.09 -13.81 49.45
C CYS A 321 -45.86 -13.40 48.60
N SER A 322 -45.57 -14.16 47.54
CA SER A 322 -44.62 -13.69 46.51
C SER A 322 -45.13 -12.43 45.84
N VAL A 323 -44.22 -11.55 45.42
CA VAL A 323 -44.57 -10.44 44.52
C VAL A 323 -45.14 -11.04 43.23
N CYS A 324 -46.28 -10.53 42.78
CA CYS A 324 -46.91 -10.94 41.55
C CYS A 324 -47.09 -9.75 40.61
N ALA A 325 -47.04 -10.03 39.31
CA ALA A 325 -47.44 -9.09 38.28
C ALA A 325 -48.97 -9.03 38.21
N GLY A 326 -49.52 -7.82 38.25
CA GLY A 326 -50.91 -7.52 37.91
C GLY A 326 -51.05 -7.27 36.41
N THR A 327 -51.56 -6.11 36.01
CA THR A 327 -51.66 -5.75 34.59
C THR A 327 -50.26 -5.62 33.98
N ILE A 328 -50.01 -6.37 32.90
CA ILE A 328 -48.80 -6.31 32.08
C ILE A 328 -49.18 -5.64 30.75
N SER A 329 -48.49 -4.57 30.40
CA SER A 329 -48.55 -3.94 29.08
C SER A 329 -47.17 -3.96 28.43
N VAL A 330 -47.07 -3.40 27.22
CA VAL A 330 -45.81 -3.21 26.50
C VAL A 330 -44.97 -2.04 27.01
N SER A 331 -45.51 -1.24 27.93
CA SER A 331 -44.85 -0.05 28.49
C SER A 331 -44.79 -0.04 30.01
N SER A 332 -45.52 -0.94 30.68
CA SER A 332 -45.58 -0.95 32.13
C SER A 332 -46.04 -2.30 32.71
N CYS A 333 -45.69 -2.53 33.97
CA CYS A 333 -46.29 -3.60 34.78
C CYS A 333 -46.67 -3.06 36.15
N ASN A 334 -47.87 -3.39 36.62
CA ASN A 334 -48.24 -3.17 38.02
C ASN A 334 -47.76 -4.35 38.87
N PHE A 335 -46.83 -4.11 39.80
CA PHE A 335 -46.39 -5.14 40.74
C PHE A 335 -47.13 -5.03 42.05
N GLN A 336 -47.47 -6.19 42.63
CA GLN A 336 -48.29 -6.28 43.83
C GLN A 336 -47.67 -7.26 44.82
N LEU A 337 -47.63 -6.87 46.08
CA LEU A 337 -47.24 -7.71 47.20
C LEU A 337 -48.46 -7.86 48.12
N PHE A 338 -49.00 -9.07 48.20
CA PHE A 338 -50.15 -9.36 49.03
C PHE A 338 -49.73 -9.92 50.38
N ARG A 339 -50.53 -9.64 51.39
CA ARG A 339 -50.51 -10.41 52.64
C ARG A 339 -51.23 -11.74 52.47
N MET A 340 -50.90 -12.72 53.29
CA MET A 340 -51.70 -13.93 53.42
C MET A 340 -53.09 -13.62 54.02
N THR A 341 -54.10 -14.39 53.62
CA THR A 341 -55.44 -14.29 54.20
C THR A 341 -55.36 -14.57 55.71
N GLY A 342 -55.91 -13.68 56.52
CA GLY A 342 -55.86 -13.78 58.00
C GLY A 342 -54.63 -13.13 58.65
N ALA A 343 -53.60 -12.74 57.88
CA ALA A 343 -52.48 -11.95 58.39
C ALA A 343 -52.89 -10.50 58.74
N ARG A 344 -52.02 -9.81 59.49
CA ARG A 344 -52.16 -8.36 59.77
C ARG A 344 -52.26 -7.56 58.47
N ASN A 345 -53.06 -6.51 58.48
CA ASN A 345 -53.17 -5.61 57.33
C ASN A 345 -51.86 -4.84 57.14
N PHE A 346 -51.59 -4.44 55.90
CA PHE A 346 -50.65 -3.34 55.66
C PHE A 346 -51.20 -2.04 56.24
N GLU A 347 -50.31 -1.16 56.66
CA GLU A 347 -50.56 0.20 57.13
C GLU A 347 -50.11 1.23 56.08
N ALA A 348 -50.61 2.46 56.18
CA ALA A 348 -50.37 3.50 55.18
C ALA A 348 -48.89 3.89 54.99
N ALA A 349 -48.05 3.64 55.99
CA ALA A 349 -46.61 3.92 55.95
C ALA A 349 -45.77 2.73 55.44
N ASP A 350 -46.39 1.56 55.22
CA ASP A 350 -45.67 0.36 54.80
C ASP A 350 -45.20 0.49 53.36
N THR A 351 -43.94 0.11 53.16
CA THR A 351 -43.28 0.06 51.86
C THR A 351 -42.45 -1.20 51.73
N ALA A 352 -42.25 -1.66 50.49
CA ALA A 352 -41.41 -2.81 50.20
C ALA A 352 -40.55 -2.55 48.97
N GLN A 353 -39.23 -2.71 49.11
CA GLN A 353 -38.34 -2.64 47.94
C GLN A 353 -38.39 -3.94 47.15
N VAL A 354 -38.50 -3.83 45.83
CA VAL A 354 -38.45 -4.96 44.90
C VAL A 354 -37.45 -4.68 43.78
N ARG A 355 -36.76 -5.72 43.31
CA ARG A 355 -35.99 -5.70 42.07
C ARG A 355 -36.90 -6.22 40.95
N VAL A 356 -37.15 -5.40 39.95
CA VAL A 356 -38.07 -5.73 38.84
C VAL A 356 -37.29 -5.96 37.56
N ARG A 357 -37.78 -6.86 36.71
CA ARG A 357 -37.21 -7.19 35.41
C ARG A 357 -38.33 -7.42 34.39
N VAL A 358 -38.13 -6.91 33.19
CA VAL A 358 -38.99 -7.16 32.03
C VAL A 358 -38.16 -7.72 30.87
N ILE A 359 -38.70 -8.70 30.15
CA ILE A 359 -38.16 -9.20 28.88
C ILE A 359 -39.28 -9.15 27.83
N GLY A 360 -38.97 -8.66 26.63
CA GLY A 360 -39.90 -8.63 25.51
C GLY A 360 -39.22 -8.33 24.18
N ARG A 361 -40.02 -7.95 23.19
CA ARG A 361 -39.56 -7.50 21.86
C ARG A 361 -39.61 -5.99 21.75
N TRP A 362 -38.64 -5.37 21.08
CA TRP A 362 -38.62 -3.91 20.86
C TRP A 362 -38.90 -3.49 19.41
N PHE A 363 -38.96 -4.45 18.48
CA PHE A 363 -39.50 -4.29 17.12
C PHE A 363 -40.26 -5.54 16.68
#